data_AF-A0A1H9KIJ8-F1
#
_entry.id   AF-A0A1H9KIJ8-F1
#
_cell.length_a   1.000
_cell.length_b   1.000
_cell.length_c   1.000
_cell.angle_alpha   90.00
_cell.angle_beta   90.00
_cell.angle_gamma   90.00
#
_symmetry.space_group_name_H-M   'P 1'
#
loop_
_entity.id
_entity.type
_entity.pdbx_description
1 polymer ?
#
loop_
_entity_poly.entity_id
_entity_poly.type
_entity_poly.pdbx_seq_one_letter_code
_entity_poly.pdbx_strand_id
1 'polypeptide(L)'
;MELTSIKNIREKRDEIREKIKSVNYSQFKTNTYGSENEYTFKGIVGGLDTLLIDISTLTKAPNRFVAISTYTERNNIYSYLNTINTYFESPNNYITHFEELKILTRNFNVRGISERQIEFENEISNVTKIKLELQDELNEVKKIKAEIEKDNESINENIESSNEKLEEIETELETIIAKKLELTKQTESLKSYNEDLVIAKEKADDNLEEIVNSMTESKSNEKLITSFANKVQEREKRLSELEVLTNDNNQKLISYETERKKILSEANNLVESAKKALNYKTAEGISASFQVQYENADNRWVFGSWVFGAIICLLGTVGLGIWILHTIPNDIGILIARISLLPLPIIGAIFCANQYTKQKNIIEDYAYKMVLAKSIVGFSEQLKKNGTENNEEYIHYIKTALEEIHKDPLRNRTKTSKESKSVPSNLSEIGELVEKITKLIKVE
;
A
#
# COMPACT_ATOMS: atom_id res chain seq x y z
N MET A 1 153.27 -42.10 -2.26
CA MET A 1 152.50 -42.72 -3.36
C MET A 1 151.37 -43.49 -2.72
N GLU A 2 150.11 -43.17 -3.02
CA GLU A 2 148.97 -43.87 -2.41
C GLU A 2 148.85 -45.27 -3.01
N LEU A 3 148.80 -46.30 -2.16
CA LEU A 3 148.69 -47.68 -2.62
C LEU A 3 147.26 -47.94 -3.09
N THR A 4 147.10 -48.60 -4.25
CA THR A 4 145.80 -48.96 -4.85
C THR A 4 144.89 -49.70 -3.87
N SER A 5 145.45 -50.62 -3.07
CA SER A 5 144.69 -51.35 -2.04
C SER A 5 144.07 -50.42 -0.98
N ILE A 6 144.80 -49.39 -0.54
CA ILE A 6 144.31 -48.42 0.46
C ILE A 6 143.25 -47.50 -0.15
N LYS A 7 143.44 -47.07 -1.40
CA LYS A 7 142.47 -46.25 -2.14
C LYS A 7 141.13 -46.97 -2.28
N ASN A 8 141.16 -48.23 -2.74
CA ASN A 8 139.96 -49.03 -2.94
C ASN A 8 139.17 -49.26 -1.63
N ILE A 9 139.88 -49.46 -0.51
CA ILE A 9 139.25 -49.57 0.82
C ILE A 9 138.54 -48.26 1.19
N ARG A 10 139.16 -47.10 0.96
CA ARG A 10 138.56 -45.79 1.27
C ARG A 10 137.29 -45.54 0.46
N GLU A 11 137.34 -45.79 -0.85
CA GLU A 11 136.19 -45.61 -1.74
C GLU A 11 135.00 -46.47 -1.28
N LYS A 12 135.20 -47.77 -1.03
CA LYS A 12 134.12 -48.65 -0.56
C LYS A 12 133.63 -48.31 0.85
N ARG A 13 134.52 -47.88 1.74
CA ARG A 13 134.12 -47.40 3.08
C ARG A 13 133.18 -46.20 2.96
N ASP A 14 133.48 -45.24 2.10
CA ASP A 14 132.70 -44.01 1.96
C ASP A 14 131.34 -44.28 1.28
N GLU A 15 131.29 -45.18 0.29
CA GLU A 15 130.01 -45.65 -0.28
C GLU A 15 129.09 -46.26 0.78
N ILE A 16 129.62 -47.10 1.68
CA ILE A 16 128.82 -47.73 2.74
C ILE A 16 128.33 -46.68 3.74
N ARG A 17 129.15 -45.68 4.09
CA ARG A 17 128.73 -44.59 4.99
C ARG A 17 127.54 -43.81 4.46
N GLU A 18 127.51 -43.53 3.15
CA GLU A 18 126.37 -42.86 2.54
C GLU A 18 125.11 -43.73 2.56
N LYS A 19 125.25 -45.04 2.34
CA LYS A 19 124.12 -45.98 2.52
C LYS A 19 123.59 -46.00 3.94
N ILE A 20 124.46 -45.95 4.96
CA ILE A 20 124.05 -45.92 6.37
C ILE A 20 123.17 -44.70 6.68
N LYS A 21 123.47 -43.53 6.10
CA LYS A 21 122.70 -42.29 6.33
C LYS A 21 121.28 -42.34 5.76
N SER A 22 121.06 -43.09 4.69
CA SER A 22 119.76 -43.16 3.99
C SER A 22 118.88 -44.34 4.42
N VAL A 23 119.29 -45.12 5.42
CA VAL A 23 118.58 -46.32 5.86
C VAL A 23 117.24 -46.00 6.51
N ASN A 24 116.18 -46.64 6.01
CA ASN A 24 114.91 -46.70 6.71
C ASN A 24 114.87 -47.87 7.71
N TYR A 25 115.23 -47.58 8.96
CA TYR A 25 115.23 -48.57 10.04
C TYR A 25 113.86 -49.19 10.37
N SER A 26 112.74 -48.61 9.91
CA SER A 26 111.40 -49.14 10.19
C SER A 26 111.14 -50.48 9.50
N GLN A 27 111.82 -50.75 8.37
CA GLN A 27 111.61 -51.95 7.54
C GLN A 27 112.21 -53.22 8.15
N PHE A 28 113.05 -53.11 9.18
CA PHE A 28 113.85 -54.22 9.72
C PHE A 28 113.60 -54.50 11.21
N LYS A 29 112.55 -53.92 11.82
CA LYS A 29 112.33 -53.90 13.28
C LYS A 29 112.20 -55.28 13.94
N THR A 30 111.78 -56.31 13.20
CA THR A 30 111.43 -57.64 13.76
C THR A 30 112.43 -58.74 13.46
N ASN A 31 113.46 -58.47 12.63
CA ASN A 31 114.38 -59.51 12.17
C ASN A 31 115.69 -59.49 12.97
N THR A 32 116.14 -60.68 13.32
CA THR A 32 117.45 -60.96 13.90
C THR A 32 118.31 -61.73 12.90
N TYR A 33 119.63 -61.59 13.03
CA TYR A 33 120.61 -62.12 12.10
C TYR A 33 121.81 -62.65 12.88
N GLY A 34 122.53 -63.60 12.29
CA GLY A 34 123.72 -64.22 12.87
C GLY A 34 123.48 -65.70 13.13
N SER A 35 124.53 -66.41 13.52
CA SER A 35 124.42 -67.85 13.79
C SER A 35 123.55 -68.13 15.02
N GLU A 36 123.45 -67.18 15.94
CA GLU A 36 122.65 -67.25 17.17
C GLU A 36 121.53 -66.21 17.22
N ASN A 37 121.21 -65.53 16.11
CA ASN A 37 120.27 -64.41 16.07
C ASN A 37 120.66 -63.22 16.97
N GLU A 38 121.96 -63.03 17.16
CA GLU A 38 122.56 -62.08 18.10
C GLU A 38 122.55 -60.63 17.61
N TYR A 39 122.33 -60.38 16.31
CA TYR A 39 122.31 -59.04 15.76
C TYR A 39 120.92 -58.61 15.27
N THR A 40 120.50 -57.42 15.70
CA THR A 40 119.44 -56.67 15.00
C THR A 40 120.04 -55.92 13.82
N PHE A 41 119.25 -55.58 12.80
CA PHE A 41 119.74 -54.77 11.68
C PHE A 41 120.37 -53.44 12.15
N LYS A 42 119.75 -52.77 13.12
CA LYS A 42 120.32 -51.56 13.75
C LYS A 42 121.66 -51.85 14.44
N GLY A 43 121.78 -52.99 15.11
CA GLY A 43 123.02 -53.45 15.73
C GLY A 43 124.13 -53.74 14.71
N ILE A 44 123.80 -54.38 13.59
CA ILE A 44 124.74 -54.61 12.47
C ILE A 44 125.23 -53.28 11.90
N VAL A 45 124.30 -52.38 11.59
CA VAL A 45 124.63 -51.06 11.02
C VAL A 45 125.50 -50.25 11.99
N GLY A 46 125.19 -50.21 13.28
CA GLY A 46 126.02 -49.53 14.29
C GLY A 46 127.39 -50.18 14.49
N GLY A 47 127.45 -51.51 14.45
CA GLY A 47 128.71 -52.26 14.47
C GLY A 47 129.56 -52.00 13.22
N LEU A 48 128.93 -51.95 12.05
CA LEU A 48 129.57 -51.67 10.77
C LEU A 48 130.11 -50.24 10.76
N ASP A 49 129.32 -49.26 11.20
CA ASP A 49 129.78 -47.88 11.31
C ASP A 49 131.04 -47.76 12.19
N THR A 50 131.04 -48.46 13.34
CA THR A 50 132.23 -48.54 14.22
C THR A 50 133.45 -49.10 13.49
N LEU A 51 133.28 -50.15 12.67
CA LEU A 51 134.36 -50.73 11.86
C LEU A 51 134.83 -49.78 10.76
N LEU A 52 133.93 -49.05 10.11
CA LEU A 52 134.29 -48.06 9.10
C LEU A 52 135.11 -46.92 9.70
N ILE A 53 134.86 -46.56 10.96
CA ILE A 53 135.69 -45.62 11.70
C ILE A 53 137.07 -46.23 12.02
N ASP A 54 137.14 -47.48 12.48
CA ASP A 54 138.42 -48.19 12.68
C ASP A 54 139.24 -48.25 11.36
N ILE A 55 138.59 -48.58 10.24
CA ILE A 55 139.20 -48.59 8.89
C ILE A 55 139.59 -47.18 8.43
N SER A 56 138.83 -46.15 8.81
CA SER A 56 139.17 -44.75 8.56
C SER A 56 140.46 -44.36 9.26
N THR A 57 140.61 -44.74 10.54
CA THR A 57 141.85 -44.53 11.29
C THR A 57 143.04 -45.24 10.61
N LEU A 58 142.88 -46.50 10.21
CA LEU A 58 143.93 -47.25 9.50
C LEU A 58 144.33 -46.57 8.18
N THR A 59 143.35 -46.25 7.35
CA THR A 59 143.60 -45.69 6.02
C THR A 59 144.10 -44.25 6.07
N LYS A 60 143.84 -43.47 7.14
CA LYS A 60 144.38 -42.10 7.34
C LYS A 60 145.91 -42.07 7.47
N ALA A 61 146.52 -43.15 7.96
CA ALA A 61 147.98 -43.28 8.08
C ALA A 61 148.53 -44.44 7.22
N PRO A 62 148.62 -44.30 5.87
CA PRO A 62 148.96 -45.39 4.95
C PRO A 62 150.26 -46.13 5.29
N ASN A 63 151.31 -45.40 5.68
CA ASN A 63 152.60 -46.00 6.00
C ASN A 63 152.53 -46.91 7.24
N ARG A 64 151.79 -46.47 8.26
CA ARG A 64 151.58 -47.26 9.48
C ARG A 64 150.71 -48.49 9.19
N PHE A 65 149.66 -48.32 8.38
CA PHE A 65 148.80 -49.43 7.99
C PHE A 65 149.57 -50.50 7.22
N VAL A 66 150.47 -50.09 6.31
CA VAL A 66 151.36 -51.03 5.59
C VAL A 66 152.35 -51.73 6.52
N ALA A 67 152.84 -51.05 7.57
CA ALA A 67 153.77 -51.64 8.52
C ALA A 67 153.13 -52.75 9.38
N ILE A 68 151.82 -52.64 9.67
CA ILE A 68 151.09 -53.58 10.53
C ILE A 68 150.21 -54.56 9.74
N SER A 69 150.22 -54.49 8.41
CA SER A 69 149.35 -55.31 7.57
C SER A 69 150.04 -55.80 6.30
N THR A 70 149.61 -56.96 5.82
CA THR A 70 150.01 -57.54 4.54
C THR A 70 149.12 -57.04 3.40
N TYR A 71 149.55 -57.28 2.16
CA TYR A 71 148.75 -57.00 0.96
C TYR A 71 147.46 -57.83 0.93
N THR A 72 147.55 -59.12 1.27
CA THR A 72 146.40 -60.04 1.33
C THR A 72 145.35 -59.54 2.30
N GLU A 73 145.75 -59.12 3.50
CA GLU A 73 144.83 -58.58 4.50
C GLU A 73 144.12 -57.31 4.02
N ARG A 74 144.82 -56.39 3.34
CA ARG A 74 144.19 -55.19 2.76
C ARG A 74 143.20 -55.56 1.66
N ASN A 75 143.52 -56.52 0.81
CA ASN A 75 142.59 -57.00 -0.21
C ASN A 75 141.37 -57.70 0.38
N ASN A 76 141.54 -58.45 1.47
CA ASN A 76 140.42 -59.07 2.19
C ASN A 76 139.49 -58.00 2.77
N ILE A 77 140.04 -56.94 3.40
CA ILE A 77 139.22 -55.79 3.87
C ILE A 77 138.40 -55.22 2.71
N TYR A 78 139.02 -54.96 1.56
CA TYR A 78 138.31 -54.45 0.39
C TYR A 78 137.20 -55.40 -0.08
N SER A 79 137.49 -56.70 -0.20
CA SER A 79 136.50 -57.70 -0.63
C SER A 79 135.32 -57.78 0.32
N TYR A 80 135.57 -57.79 1.64
CA TYR A 80 134.53 -57.81 2.66
C TYR A 80 133.65 -56.57 2.61
N LEU A 81 134.25 -55.37 2.51
CA LEU A 81 133.51 -54.12 2.33
C LEU A 81 132.68 -54.15 1.04
N ASN A 82 133.20 -54.69 -0.06
CA ASN A 82 132.48 -54.77 -1.31
C ASN A 82 131.24 -55.68 -1.22
N THR A 83 131.36 -56.84 -0.57
CA THR A 83 130.21 -57.74 -0.33
C THR A 83 129.17 -57.08 0.57
N ILE A 84 129.61 -56.45 1.68
CA ILE A 84 128.73 -55.72 2.60
C ILE A 84 127.98 -54.61 1.86
N ASN A 85 128.68 -53.84 1.03
CA ASN A 85 128.05 -52.77 0.25
C ASN A 85 127.03 -53.31 -0.75
N THR A 86 127.35 -54.41 -1.46
CA THR A 86 126.48 -55.00 -2.49
C THR A 86 125.18 -55.52 -1.89
N TYR A 87 125.26 -56.17 -0.73
CA TYR A 87 124.12 -56.80 -0.08
C TYR A 87 123.62 -56.03 1.14
N PHE A 88 123.89 -54.72 1.24
CA PHE A 88 123.66 -53.93 2.45
C PHE A 88 122.25 -54.06 3.06
N GLU A 89 121.22 -54.15 2.22
CA GLU A 89 119.80 -54.32 2.63
C GLU A 89 119.40 -55.79 2.90
N SER A 90 120.30 -56.74 2.66
CA SER A 90 120.10 -58.19 2.86
C SER A 90 121.18 -58.76 3.79
N PRO A 91 121.07 -58.55 5.12
CA PRO A 91 122.12 -58.91 6.09
C PRO A 91 122.54 -60.37 6.07
N ASN A 92 121.61 -61.30 5.80
CA ASN A 92 121.91 -62.73 5.65
C ASN A 92 123.02 -63.01 4.61
N ASN A 93 123.15 -62.16 3.59
CA ASN A 93 124.10 -62.38 2.49
C ASN A 93 125.49 -61.81 2.77
N TYR A 94 125.67 -60.98 3.81
CA TYR A 94 126.98 -60.39 4.13
C TYR A 94 127.40 -60.57 5.59
N ILE A 95 126.56 -61.12 6.47
CA ILE A 95 126.85 -61.21 7.90
C ILE A 95 128.17 -61.92 8.20
N THR A 96 128.48 -63.02 7.51
CA THR A 96 129.75 -63.72 7.63
C THR A 96 130.93 -62.80 7.25
N HIS A 97 130.79 -62.00 6.20
CA HIS A 97 131.83 -61.04 5.78
C HIS A 97 131.97 -59.89 6.77
N PHE A 98 130.88 -59.47 7.43
CA PHE A 98 130.93 -58.50 8.53
C PHE A 98 131.70 -59.05 9.74
N GLU A 99 131.50 -60.32 10.09
CA GLU A 99 132.24 -60.96 11.18
C GLU A 99 133.72 -61.19 10.85
N GLU A 100 134.02 -61.64 9.64
CA GLU A 100 135.40 -61.76 9.15
C GLU A 100 136.11 -60.39 9.14
N LEU A 101 135.41 -59.32 8.75
CA LEU A 101 135.92 -57.96 8.84
C LEU A 101 136.17 -57.55 10.30
N LYS A 102 135.30 -57.91 11.25
CA LYS A 102 135.53 -57.67 12.69
C LYS A 102 136.79 -58.36 13.18
N ILE A 103 136.98 -59.63 12.83
CA ILE A 103 138.15 -60.41 13.24
C ILE A 103 139.43 -59.75 12.70
N LEU A 104 139.44 -59.47 11.40
CA LEU A 104 140.60 -58.90 10.71
C LEU A 104 140.98 -57.52 11.27
N THR A 105 140.00 -56.64 11.47
CA THR A 105 140.24 -55.28 11.99
C THR A 105 140.73 -55.27 13.44
N ARG A 106 140.27 -56.20 14.28
CA ARG A 106 140.73 -56.35 15.67
C ARG A 106 142.21 -56.70 15.77
N ASN A 107 142.73 -57.50 14.85
CA ASN A 107 144.15 -57.90 14.84
C ASN A 107 145.10 -56.70 14.68
N PHE A 108 144.65 -55.60 14.08
CA PHE A 108 145.46 -54.38 13.95
C PHE A 108 145.47 -53.50 15.21
N ASN A 109 144.71 -53.87 16.25
CA ASN A 109 144.60 -53.15 17.53
C ASN A 109 144.33 -51.63 17.38
N VAL A 110 143.48 -51.25 16.40
CA VAL A 110 143.20 -49.84 16.06
C VAL A 110 142.67 -49.04 17.24
N ARG A 111 141.93 -49.70 18.14
CA ARG A 111 141.29 -49.07 19.29
C ARG A 111 142.28 -48.68 20.40
N GLY A 112 143.48 -49.24 20.40
CA GLY A 112 144.57 -48.82 21.27
C GLY A 112 145.39 -47.65 20.72
N ILE A 113 145.03 -47.10 19.55
CA ILE A 113 145.75 -46.04 18.87
C ILE A 113 145.18 -44.66 19.27
N SER A 114 146.06 -43.70 19.59
CA SER A 114 145.70 -42.32 19.95
C SER A 114 144.75 -41.63 18.97
N GLU A 115 144.92 -41.87 17.67
CA GLU A 115 144.11 -41.29 16.61
C GLU A 115 142.65 -41.76 16.68
N ARG A 116 142.39 -42.99 17.14
CA ARG A 116 141.03 -43.51 17.33
C ARG A 116 140.34 -42.90 18.54
N GLN A 117 141.11 -42.59 19.59
CA GLN A 117 140.62 -41.89 20.79
C GLN A 117 140.12 -40.48 20.43
N ILE A 118 140.82 -39.75 19.56
CA ILE A 118 140.38 -38.43 19.07
C ILE A 118 139.05 -38.54 18.31
N GLU A 119 138.88 -39.56 17.46
CA GLU A 119 137.60 -39.78 16.77
C GLU A 119 136.46 -40.09 17.75
N PHE A 120 136.74 -40.85 18.82
CA PHE A 120 135.74 -41.13 19.87
C PHE A 120 135.30 -39.87 20.62
N GLU A 121 136.24 -38.98 20.98
CA GLU A 121 135.93 -37.71 21.64
C GLU A 121 135.09 -36.77 20.76
N ASN A 122 135.38 -36.73 19.45
CA ASN A 122 134.57 -35.97 18.49
C ASN A 122 133.13 -36.50 18.40
N GLU A 123 132.95 -37.82 18.36
CA GLU A 123 131.60 -38.43 18.36
C GLU A 123 130.84 -38.12 19.66
N ILE A 124 131.49 -38.16 20.83
CA ILE A 124 130.88 -37.75 22.10
C ILE A 124 130.42 -36.29 22.03
N SER A 125 131.25 -35.39 21.50
CA SER A 125 130.90 -33.98 21.35
C SER A 125 129.68 -33.80 20.43
N ASN A 126 129.64 -34.51 19.31
CA ASN A 126 128.51 -34.47 18.36
C ASN A 126 127.22 -34.99 18.99
N VAL A 127 127.26 -36.14 19.67
CA VAL A 127 126.10 -36.70 20.38
C VAL A 127 125.60 -35.73 21.45
N THR A 128 126.51 -35.04 22.14
CA THR A 128 126.13 -34.04 23.15
C THR A 128 125.41 -32.84 22.53
N LYS A 129 125.86 -32.35 21.36
CA LYS A 129 125.19 -31.27 20.63
C LYS A 129 123.78 -31.68 20.19
N ILE A 130 123.65 -32.85 19.56
CA ILE A 130 122.34 -33.38 19.12
C ILE A 130 121.39 -33.55 20.30
N LYS A 131 121.89 -34.00 21.46
CA LYS A 131 121.08 -34.11 22.67
C LYS A 131 120.52 -32.76 23.13
N LEU A 132 121.33 -31.70 23.09
CA LEU A 132 120.89 -30.36 23.47
C LEU A 132 119.84 -29.82 22.49
N GLU A 133 120.07 -29.96 21.18
CA GLU A 133 119.10 -29.57 20.15
C GLU A 133 117.76 -30.31 20.33
N LEU A 134 117.78 -31.61 20.58
CA LEU A 134 116.57 -32.40 20.86
C LEU A 134 115.86 -31.94 22.14
N GLN A 135 116.61 -31.51 23.15
CA GLN A 135 116.03 -31.01 24.40
C GLN A 135 115.34 -29.67 24.20
N ASP A 136 115.91 -28.79 23.37
CA ASP A 136 115.30 -27.51 23.01
C ASP A 136 114.01 -27.72 22.20
N GLU A 137 114.03 -28.57 21.17
CA GLU A 137 112.83 -28.94 20.41
C GLU A 137 111.74 -29.53 21.31
N LEU A 138 112.11 -30.39 22.26
CA LEU A 138 111.16 -30.98 23.20
C LEU A 138 110.52 -29.94 24.12
N ASN A 139 111.24 -28.87 24.47
CA ASN A 139 110.68 -27.76 25.25
C ASN A 139 109.71 -26.92 24.43
N GLU A 140 110.02 -26.65 23.16
CA GLU A 140 109.11 -25.94 22.25
C GLU A 140 107.82 -26.75 22.01
N VAL A 141 107.92 -28.06 21.79
CA VAL A 141 106.74 -28.94 21.67
C VAL A 141 105.87 -28.89 22.93
N LYS A 142 106.47 -28.83 24.12
CA LYS A 142 105.71 -28.69 25.38
C LYS A 142 104.99 -27.34 25.49
N LYS A 143 105.61 -26.24 25.04
CA LYS A 143 104.97 -24.92 25.01
C LYS A 143 103.76 -24.92 24.09
N ILE A 144 103.95 -25.41 22.86
CA ILE A 144 102.86 -25.54 21.87
C ILE A 144 101.71 -26.40 22.44
N LYS A 145 102.03 -27.50 23.12
CA LYS A 145 101.00 -28.34 23.75
C LYS A 145 100.19 -27.57 24.79
N ALA A 146 100.85 -26.76 25.63
CA ALA A 146 100.16 -25.96 26.64
C ALA A 146 99.28 -24.86 26.03
N GLU A 147 99.73 -24.25 24.91
CA GLU A 147 98.90 -23.29 24.15
C GLU A 147 97.67 -23.97 23.55
N ILE A 148 97.81 -25.16 22.96
CA ILE A 148 96.69 -25.94 22.43
C ILE A 148 95.69 -26.31 23.52
N GLU A 149 96.16 -26.71 24.71
CA GLU A 149 95.28 -27.01 25.85
C GLU A 149 94.47 -25.79 26.26
N LYS A 150 95.10 -24.61 26.35
CA LYS A 150 94.41 -23.35 26.67
C LYS A 150 93.40 -22.93 25.60
N ASP A 151 93.76 -23.04 24.32
CA ASP A 151 92.86 -22.70 23.22
C ASP A 151 91.64 -23.63 23.20
N ASN A 152 91.82 -24.92 23.51
CA ASN A 152 90.72 -25.87 23.63
C ASN A 152 89.75 -25.52 24.78
N GLU A 153 90.26 -25.07 25.93
CA GLU A 153 89.41 -24.59 27.03
C GLU A 153 88.56 -23.40 26.58
N SER A 154 89.17 -22.40 25.93
CA SER A 154 88.44 -21.25 25.40
C SER A 154 87.41 -21.61 24.32
N ILE A 155 87.72 -22.57 23.46
CA ILE A 155 86.77 -23.08 22.45
C ILE A 155 85.56 -23.74 23.14
N ASN A 156 85.79 -24.55 24.18
CA ASN A 156 84.69 -25.19 24.90
C ASN A 156 83.77 -24.18 25.60
N GLU A 157 84.33 -23.16 26.25
CA GLU A 157 83.55 -22.07 26.85
C GLU A 157 82.70 -21.33 25.80
N ASN A 158 83.26 -21.08 24.62
CA ASN A 158 82.53 -20.45 23.51
C ASN A 158 81.40 -21.34 22.96
N ILE A 159 81.60 -22.67 22.93
CA ILE A 159 80.58 -23.63 22.52
C ILE A 159 79.43 -23.64 23.53
N GLU A 160 79.71 -23.68 24.83
CA GLU A 160 78.68 -23.61 25.88
C GLU A 160 77.87 -22.32 25.77
N SER A 161 78.53 -21.17 25.68
CA SER A 161 77.84 -19.88 25.51
C SER A 161 77.01 -19.79 24.22
N SER A 162 77.47 -20.43 23.14
CA SER A 162 76.72 -20.47 21.87
C SER A 162 75.48 -21.36 21.98
N ASN A 163 75.56 -22.48 22.70
CA ASN A 163 74.42 -23.37 22.94
C ASN A 163 73.35 -22.68 23.81
N GLU A 164 73.73 -21.97 24.87
CA GLU A 164 72.79 -21.19 25.70
C GLU A 164 72.02 -20.16 24.86
N LYS A 165 72.71 -19.45 23.97
CA LYS A 165 72.06 -18.50 23.05
C LYS A 165 71.14 -19.18 22.04
N LEU A 166 71.49 -20.38 21.57
CA LEU A 166 70.63 -21.15 20.68
C LEU A 166 69.35 -21.58 21.39
N GLU A 167 69.43 -22.04 22.64
CA GLU A 167 68.25 -22.36 23.45
C GLU A 167 67.36 -21.12 23.66
N GLU A 168 67.95 -19.95 23.95
CA GLU A 168 67.21 -18.69 24.07
C GLU A 168 66.46 -18.36 22.76
N ILE A 169 67.14 -18.45 21.61
CA ILE A 169 66.53 -18.23 20.28
C ILE A 169 65.39 -19.24 20.01
N GLU A 170 65.55 -20.50 20.37
CA GLU A 170 64.51 -21.53 20.21
C GLU A 170 63.27 -21.18 21.03
N THR A 171 63.45 -20.77 22.30
CA THR A 171 62.31 -20.36 23.13
C THR A 171 61.61 -19.12 22.57
N GLU A 172 62.35 -18.12 22.10
CA GLU A 172 61.76 -16.94 21.46
C GLU A 172 60.97 -17.31 20.19
N LEU A 173 61.49 -18.21 19.36
CA LEU A 173 60.81 -18.71 18.17
C LEU A 173 59.49 -19.41 18.51
N GLU A 174 59.45 -20.22 19.56
CA GLU A 174 58.21 -20.85 20.03
C GLU A 174 57.16 -19.80 20.41
N THR A 175 57.56 -18.73 21.13
CA THR A 175 56.62 -17.65 21.48
C THR A 175 56.10 -16.89 20.25
N ILE A 176 56.95 -16.68 19.25
CA ILE A 176 56.57 -16.02 17.98
C ILE A 176 55.57 -16.90 17.22
N ILE A 177 55.80 -18.22 17.16
CA ILE A 177 54.88 -19.16 16.52
C ILE A 177 53.52 -19.15 17.22
N ALA A 178 53.50 -19.17 18.56
CA ALA A 178 52.26 -19.09 19.33
C ALA A 178 51.47 -17.80 19.03
N LYS A 179 52.14 -16.63 19.04
CA LYS A 179 51.53 -15.34 18.69
C LYS A 179 51.01 -15.31 17.25
N LYS A 180 51.74 -15.90 16.29
CA LYS A 180 51.30 -16.00 14.90
C LYS A 180 50.00 -16.80 14.78
N LEU A 181 49.89 -17.92 15.48
CA LEU A 181 48.68 -18.75 15.48
C LEU A 181 47.49 -17.97 16.07
N GLU A 182 47.71 -17.24 17.16
CA GLU A 182 46.68 -16.37 17.76
C GLU A 182 46.22 -15.28 16.79
N LEU A 183 47.14 -14.56 16.15
CA LEU A 183 46.84 -13.53 15.14
C LEU A 183 46.06 -14.11 13.95
N THR A 184 46.39 -15.33 13.53
CA THR A 184 45.67 -16.01 12.44
C THR A 184 44.21 -16.24 12.84
N LYS A 185 43.96 -16.75 14.05
CA LYS A 185 42.61 -16.95 14.59
C LYS A 185 41.82 -15.64 14.73
N GLN A 186 42.47 -14.57 15.19
CA GLN A 186 41.87 -13.24 15.26
C GLN A 186 41.50 -12.71 13.87
N THR A 187 42.36 -12.94 12.87
CA THR A 187 42.12 -12.54 11.47
C THR A 187 40.93 -13.29 10.86
N GLU A 188 40.82 -14.60 11.10
CA GLU A 188 39.67 -15.40 10.66
C GLU A 188 38.36 -14.91 11.30
N SER A 189 38.40 -14.59 12.60
CA SER A 189 37.25 -14.04 13.33
C SER A 189 36.82 -12.67 12.78
N LEU A 190 37.78 -11.79 12.48
CA LEU A 190 37.54 -10.50 11.84
C LEU A 190 36.91 -10.64 10.46
N LYS A 191 37.34 -11.63 9.68
CA LYS A 191 36.76 -11.92 8.37
C LYS A 191 35.29 -12.32 8.49
N SER A 192 34.96 -13.22 9.42
CA SER A 192 33.57 -13.60 9.71
C SER A 192 32.73 -12.39 10.14
N TYR A 193 33.25 -11.55 11.03
CA TYR A 193 32.55 -10.34 11.47
C TYR A 193 32.30 -9.36 10.31
N ASN A 194 33.25 -9.25 9.39
CA ASN A 194 33.10 -8.40 8.21
C ASN A 194 32.03 -8.95 7.24
N GLU A 195 31.96 -10.27 7.06
CA GLU A 195 30.90 -10.92 6.29
C GLU A 195 29.52 -10.65 6.92
N ASP A 196 29.40 -10.79 8.24
CA ASP A 196 28.17 -10.49 8.98
C ASP A 196 27.77 -9.00 8.85
N LEU A 197 28.74 -8.09 8.90
CA LEU A 197 28.50 -6.65 8.70
C LEU A 197 27.99 -6.33 7.29
N VAL A 198 28.51 -6.99 6.27
CA VAL A 198 28.03 -6.82 4.88
C VAL A 198 26.58 -7.28 4.78
N ILE A 199 26.24 -8.45 5.32
CA ILE A 199 24.86 -8.97 5.33
C ILE A 199 23.93 -8.03 6.11
N ALA A 200 24.36 -7.52 7.27
CA ALA A 200 23.58 -6.59 8.07
C ALA A 200 23.33 -5.27 7.33
N LYS A 201 24.34 -4.78 6.59
CA LYS A 201 24.22 -3.59 5.75
C LYS A 201 23.21 -3.80 4.62
N GLU A 202 23.31 -4.91 3.88
CA GLU A 202 22.36 -5.23 2.80
C GLU A 202 20.92 -5.26 3.32
N LYS A 203 20.68 -5.92 4.45
CA LYS A 203 19.34 -5.92 5.10
C LYS A 203 18.89 -4.52 5.52
N ALA A 204 19.82 -3.68 5.99
CA ALA A 204 19.48 -2.32 6.38
C ALA A 204 19.12 -1.46 5.16
N ASP A 205 19.80 -1.65 4.03
CA ASP A 205 19.49 -1.00 2.76
C ASP A 205 18.13 -1.46 2.22
N ASP A 206 17.83 -2.76 2.25
CA ASP A 206 16.52 -3.32 1.87
C ASP A 206 15.37 -2.73 2.73
N ASN A 207 15.56 -2.74 4.06
CA ASN A 207 14.58 -2.17 4.98
C ASN A 207 14.37 -0.65 4.74
N LEU A 208 15.44 0.08 4.41
CA LEU A 208 15.35 1.50 4.09
C LEU A 208 14.50 1.72 2.84
N GLU A 209 14.68 0.90 1.80
CA GLU A 209 13.86 0.95 0.59
C GLU A 209 12.38 0.69 0.90
N GLU A 210 12.08 -0.33 1.70
CA GLU A 210 10.70 -0.65 2.12
C GLU A 210 10.06 0.50 2.92
N ILE A 211 10.82 1.13 3.83
CA ILE A 211 10.38 2.30 4.59
C ILE A 211 10.07 3.48 3.66
N VAL A 212 10.92 3.75 2.66
CA VAL A 212 10.72 4.84 1.69
C VAL A 212 9.46 4.59 0.85
N ASN A 213 9.24 3.35 0.41
CA ASN A 213 8.04 2.96 -0.34
C ASN A 213 6.78 3.13 0.51
N SER A 214 6.79 2.59 1.74
CA SER A 214 5.69 2.73 2.71
C SER A 214 5.38 4.19 3.04
N MET A 215 6.41 5.03 3.19
CA MET A 215 6.24 6.46 3.44
C MET A 215 5.61 7.19 2.24
N THR A 216 5.97 6.77 1.02
CA THR A 216 5.41 7.33 -0.21
C THR A 216 3.93 6.95 -0.35
N GLU A 217 3.57 5.70 -0.09
CA GLU A 217 2.17 5.26 -0.05
C GLU A 217 1.37 5.99 1.05
N SER A 218 1.94 6.10 2.24
CA SER A 218 1.30 6.81 3.36
C SER A 218 1.02 8.28 3.02
N LYS A 219 1.97 9.00 2.41
CA LYS A 219 1.75 10.37 1.90
C LYS A 219 0.68 10.43 0.80
N SER A 220 0.59 9.42 -0.07
CA SER A 220 -0.46 9.35 -1.09
C SER A 220 -1.84 9.18 -0.43
N ASN A 221 -1.93 8.27 0.54
CA ASN A 221 -3.15 8.03 1.31
C ASN A 221 -3.57 9.26 2.12
N GLU A 222 -2.62 9.97 2.73
CA GLU A 222 -2.87 11.25 3.41
C GLU A 222 -3.56 12.26 2.49
N LYS A 223 -3.08 12.40 1.24
CA LYS A 223 -3.71 13.27 0.23
C LYS A 223 -5.13 12.81 -0.12
N LEU A 224 -5.34 11.51 -0.28
CA LEU A 224 -6.67 10.95 -0.56
C LEU A 224 -7.64 11.18 0.59
N ILE A 225 -7.21 10.94 1.83
CA ILE A 225 -8.00 11.19 3.04
C ILE A 225 -8.33 12.68 3.16
N THR A 226 -7.37 13.56 2.92
CA THR A 226 -7.59 15.01 2.93
C THR A 226 -8.60 15.43 1.86
N SER A 227 -8.49 14.90 0.64
CA SER A 227 -9.48 15.15 -0.41
C SER A 227 -10.86 14.61 -0.06
N PHE A 228 -10.93 13.45 0.58
CA PHE A 228 -12.19 12.85 1.03
C PHE A 228 -12.84 13.70 2.12
N ALA A 229 -12.08 14.11 3.14
CA ALA A 229 -12.55 14.99 4.21
C ALA A 229 -13.09 16.31 3.65
N ASN A 230 -12.39 16.94 2.70
CA ASN A 230 -12.87 18.15 2.03
C ASN A 230 -14.19 17.93 1.28
N LYS A 231 -14.34 16.79 0.57
CA LYS A 231 -15.59 16.44 -0.12
C LYS A 231 -16.73 16.19 0.86
N VAL A 232 -16.47 15.53 1.99
CA VAL A 232 -17.47 15.33 3.04
C VAL A 232 -17.94 16.68 3.58
N GLN A 233 -17.02 17.60 3.88
CA GLN A 233 -17.34 18.93 4.36
C GLN A 233 -18.17 19.74 3.33
N GLU A 234 -17.85 19.64 2.04
CA GLU A 234 -18.65 20.27 0.97
C GLU A 234 -20.07 19.67 0.89
N ARG A 235 -20.20 18.34 1.05
CA ARG A 235 -21.48 17.65 1.06
C ARG A 235 -22.31 18.00 2.28
N GLU A 236 -21.69 18.10 3.46
CA GLU A 236 -22.32 18.57 4.71
C GLU A 236 -22.93 19.95 4.49
N LYS A 237 -22.15 20.90 3.94
CA LYS A 237 -22.62 22.26 3.65
C LYS A 237 -23.82 22.26 2.69
N ARG A 238 -23.77 21.48 1.61
CA ARG A 238 -24.90 21.32 0.69
C ARG A 238 -26.12 20.70 1.36
N LEU A 239 -25.92 19.76 2.28
CA LEU A 239 -27.01 19.13 3.02
C LEU A 239 -27.71 20.16 3.92
N SER A 240 -26.94 20.99 4.63
CA SER A 240 -27.48 22.10 5.42
C SER A 240 -28.24 23.13 4.56
N GLU A 241 -27.72 23.48 3.38
CA GLU A 241 -28.42 24.35 2.43
C GLU A 241 -29.76 23.74 1.96
N LEU A 242 -29.78 22.44 1.65
CA LEU A 242 -30.98 21.69 1.27
C LEU A 242 -31.99 21.58 2.41
N GLU A 243 -31.54 21.42 3.64
CA GLU A 243 -32.40 21.38 4.83
C GLU A 243 -33.12 22.72 5.03
N VAL A 244 -32.39 23.84 4.92
CA VAL A 244 -32.97 25.19 4.97
C VAL A 244 -34.00 25.38 3.85
N LEU A 245 -33.66 25.01 2.61
CA LEU A 245 -34.57 25.15 1.46
C LEU A 245 -35.84 24.30 1.62
N THR A 246 -35.69 23.08 2.14
CA THR A 246 -36.81 22.16 2.40
C THR A 246 -37.72 22.70 3.50
N ASN A 247 -37.14 23.29 4.55
CA ASN A 247 -37.91 23.91 5.62
C ASN A 247 -38.69 25.14 5.12
N ASP A 248 -38.06 26.00 4.32
CA ASP A 248 -38.74 27.14 3.66
C ASP A 248 -39.87 26.67 2.74
N ASN A 249 -39.64 25.63 1.94
CA ASN A 249 -40.67 25.09 1.06
C ASN A 249 -41.85 24.45 1.84
N ASN A 250 -41.57 23.78 2.96
CA ASN A 250 -42.61 23.27 3.85
C ASN A 250 -43.44 24.41 4.47
N GLN A 251 -42.81 25.51 4.89
CA GLN A 251 -43.55 26.68 5.36
C GLN A 251 -44.45 27.27 4.26
N LYS A 252 -43.95 27.37 3.03
CA LYS A 252 -44.74 27.81 1.88
C LYS A 252 -45.93 26.87 1.62
N LEU A 253 -45.73 25.55 1.65
CA LEU A 253 -46.82 24.59 1.49
C LEU A 253 -47.92 24.75 2.54
N ILE A 254 -47.55 24.95 3.81
CA ILE A 254 -48.51 25.22 4.90
C ILE A 254 -49.28 26.52 4.62
N SER A 255 -48.60 27.57 4.16
CA SER A 255 -49.24 28.85 3.81
C SER A 255 -50.25 28.70 2.67
N TYR A 256 -49.89 27.98 1.60
CA TYR A 256 -50.77 27.72 0.46
C TYR A 256 -51.96 26.84 0.84
N GLU A 257 -51.76 25.83 1.69
CA GLU A 257 -52.87 24.99 2.15
C GLU A 257 -53.88 25.79 3.00
N THR A 258 -53.37 26.71 3.82
CA THR A 258 -54.20 27.62 4.62
C THR A 258 -55.02 28.56 3.73
N GLU A 259 -54.37 29.15 2.72
CA GLU A 259 -55.03 30.03 1.76
C GLU A 259 -56.09 29.28 0.92
N ARG A 260 -55.76 28.07 0.46
CA ARG A 260 -56.70 27.19 -0.25
C ARG A 260 -57.93 26.87 0.59
N LYS A 261 -57.77 26.54 1.88
CA LYS A 261 -58.89 26.28 2.81
C LYS A 261 -59.79 27.51 2.96
N LYS A 262 -59.20 28.71 3.06
CA LYS A 262 -59.93 29.98 3.16
C LYS A 262 -60.77 30.24 1.90
N ILE A 263 -60.16 30.16 0.72
CA ILE A 263 -60.84 30.37 -0.57
C ILE A 263 -62.01 29.37 -0.74
N LEU A 264 -61.81 28.11 -0.38
CA LEU A 264 -62.85 27.07 -0.50
C LEU A 264 -64.04 27.33 0.44
N SER A 265 -63.78 27.88 1.64
CA SER A 265 -64.84 28.29 2.55
C SER A 265 -65.64 29.49 2.02
N GLU A 266 -64.96 30.48 1.43
CA GLU A 266 -65.63 31.65 0.84
C GLU A 266 -66.51 31.27 -0.37
N ALA A 267 -66.02 30.37 -1.23
CA ALA A 267 -66.77 29.87 -2.37
C ALA A 267 -68.07 29.16 -1.97
N ASN A 268 -68.04 28.31 -0.93
CA ASN A 268 -69.23 27.60 -0.46
C ASN A 268 -70.31 28.54 0.09
N ASN A 269 -69.92 29.58 0.84
CA ASN A 269 -70.87 30.57 1.38
C ASN A 269 -71.58 31.38 0.27
N LEU A 270 -70.88 31.66 -0.83
CA LEU A 270 -71.44 32.35 -2.00
C LEU A 270 -72.53 31.50 -2.69
N VAL A 271 -72.30 30.19 -2.84
CA VAL A 271 -73.26 29.27 -3.47
C VAL A 271 -74.56 29.16 -2.68
N GLU A 272 -74.50 29.14 -1.35
CA GLU A 272 -75.70 29.04 -0.49
C GLU A 272 -76.55 30.33 -0.56
N SER A 273 -75.88 31.49 -0.59
CA SER A 273 -76.53 32.80 -0.67
C SER A 273 -77.30 32.99 -1.98
N ALA A 274 -76.77 32.49 -3.10
CA ALA A 274 -77.43 32.56 -4.41
C ALA A 274 -78.71 31.71 -4.48
N LYS A 275 -78.75 30.53 -3.84
CA LYS A 275 -79.94 29.65 -3.84
C LYS A 275 -81.12 30.25 -3.07
N LYS A 276 -80.86 30.93 -1.95
CA LYS A 276 -81.91 31.59 -1.16
C LYS A 276 -82.57 32.76 -1.91
N ALA A 277 -81.80 33.53 -2.69
CA ALA A 277 -82.32 34.68 -3.44
C ALA A 277 -83.26 34.30 -4.61
N LEU A 278 -83.03 33.16 -5.27
CA LEU A 278 -83.81 32.76 -6.46
C LEU A 278 -85.25 32.32 -6.12
N ASN A 279 -85.44 31.62 -5.00
CA ASN A 279 -86.76 31.10 -4.60
C ASN A 279 -87.72 32.22 -4.12
N TYR A 280 -87.21 33.22 -3.39
CA TYR A 280 -88.05 34.31 -2.88
C TYR A 280 -88.54 35.27 -3.99
N LYS A 281 -87.72 35.57 -4.99
CA LYS A 281 -88.11 36.52 -6.05
C LYS A 281 -89.16 36.01 -7.03
N THR A 282 -89.23 34.70 -7.25
CA THR A 282 -90.13 34.09 -8.25
C THR A 282 -91.59 34.00 -7.73
N ALA A 283 -91.74 33.74 -6.43
CA ALA A 283 -92.98 33.75 -5.67
C ALA A 283 -93.71 35.11 -5.67
N GLU A 284 -92.92 36.17 -5.49
CA GLU A 284 -93.41 37.55 -5.40
C GLU A 284 -93.91 38.05 -6.77
N GLY A 285 -93.23 37.69 -7.87
CA GLY A 285 -93.57 38.12 -9.22
C GLY A 285 -94.93 37.62 -9.74
N ILE A 286 -95.28 36.35 -9.49
CA ILE A 286 -96.54 35.76 -9.99
C ILE A 286 -97.75 36.37 -9.25
N SER A 287 -97.67 36.51 -7.93
CA SER A 287 -98.79 37.07 -7.15
C SER A 287 -99.01 38.57 -7.38
N ALA A 288 -97.93 39.34 -7.58
CA ALA A 288 -98.03 40.76 -7.93
C ALA A 288 -98.75 40.98 -9.28
N SER A 289 -98.54 40.11 -10.27
CA SER A 289 -99.20 40.22 -11.58
C SER A 289 -100.72 40.04 -11.51
N PHE A 290 -101.22 39.14 -10.66
CA PHE A 290 -102.66 38.98 -10.42
C PHE A 290 -103.25 40.12 -9.60
N GLN A 291 -102.49 40.67 -8.66
CA GLN A 291 -102.92 41.84 -7.89
C GLN A 291 -103.16 43.06 -8.79
N VAL A 292 -102.25 43.34 -9.74
CA VAL A 292 -102.41 44.44 -10.69
C VAL A 292 -103.66 44.25 -11.56
N GLN A 293 -103.94 43.02 -12.02
CA GLN A 293 -105.15 42.77 -12.83
C GLN A 293 -106.44 42.86 -12.00
N TYR A 294 -106.40 42.45 -10.73
CA TYR A 294 -107.52 42.62 -9.80
C TYR A 294 -107.82 44.11 -9.57
N GLU A 295 -106.81 44.93 -9.26
CA GLU A 295 -106.98 46.37 -9.03
C GLU A 295 -107.49 47.10 -10.28
N ASN A 296 -107.02 46.73 -11.47
CA ASN A 296 -107.51 47.30 -12.73
C ASN A 296 -108.96 46.90 -13.04
N ALA A 297 -109.37 45.68 -12.67
CA ALA A 297 -110.74 45.21 -12.87
C ALA A 297 -111.72 45.78 -11.82
N ASP A 298 -111.29 45.96 -10.57
CA ASP A 298 -112.08 46.51 -9.44
C ASP A 298 -112.19 48.05 -9.48
N ASN A 299 -112.32 48.64 -10.67
CA ASN A 299 -112.52 50.07 -10.81
C ASN A 299 -113.99 50.43 -10.50
N ARG A 300 -114.23 50.92 -9.27
CA ARG A 300 -115.55 51.40 -8.80
C ARG A 300 -116.25 52.35 -9.76
N TRP A 301 -115.51 53.13 -10.55
CA TRP A 301 -116.06 54.10 -11.47
C TRP A 301 -116.69 53.44 -12.71
N VAL A 302 -116.05 52.40 -13.25
CA VAL A 302 -116.59 51.61 -14.37
C VAL A 302 -117.79 50.78 -13.92
N PHE A 303 -117.67 50.17 -12.73
CA PHE A 303 -118.74 49.39 -12.11
C PHE A 303 -119.99 50.23 -11.82
N GLY A 304 -119.81 51.43 -11.27
CA GLY A 304 -120.88 52.38 -10.99
C GLY A 304 -121.53 52.97 -12.24
N SER A 305 -120.75 53.16 -13.31
CA SER A 305 -121.25 53.72 -14.58
C SER A 305 -122.29 52.81 -15.25
N TRP A 306 -122.15 51.49 -15.18
CA TRP A 306 -123.15 50.55 -15.73
C TRP A 306 -124.45 50.56 -14.93
N VAL A 307 -124.37 50.64 -13.60
CA VAL A 307 -125.56 50.75 -12.72
C VAL A 307 -126.28 52.07 -12.96
N PHE A 308 -125.52 53.17 -13.06
CA PHE A 308 -126.07 54.50 -13.34
C PHE A 308 -126.74 54.57 -14.72
N GLY A 309 -126.11 53.97 -15.75
CA GLY A 309 -126.69 53.86 -17.09
C GLY A 309 -128.02 53.11 -17.10
N ALA A 310 -128.14 52.00 -16.37
CA ALA A 310 -129.39 51.26 -16.23
C ALA A 310 -130.51 52.10 -15.58
N ILE A 311 -130.17 52.89 -14.55
CA ILE A 311 -131.11 53.79 -13.85
C ILE A 311 -131.61 54.89 -14.80
N ILE A 312 -130.72 55.52 -15.56
CA ILE A 312 -131.09 56.54 -16.55
C ILE A 312 -132.03 55.97 -17.61
N CYS A 313 -131.74 54.79 -18.14
CA CYS A 313 -132.59 54.13 -19.13
C CYS A 313 -134.00 53.85 -18.56
N LEU A 314 -134.08 53.34 -17.32
CA LEU A 314 -135.37 53.11 -16.66
C LEU A 314 -136.19 54.40 -16.45
N LEU A 315 -135.54 55.46 -15.99
CA LEU A 315 -136.18 56.78 -15.86
C LEU A 315 -136.63 57.33 -17.21
N GLY A 316 -135.83 57.14 -18.27
CA GLY A 316 -136.19 57.47 -19.64
C GLY A 316 -137.44 56.73 -20.12
N THR A 317 -137.56 55.43 -19.81
CA THR A 317 -138.77 54.64 -20.12
C THR A 317 -140.00 55.19 -19.41
N VAL A 318 -139.88 55.53 -18.12
CA VAL A 318 -140.99 56.10 -17.33
C VAL A 318 -141.38 57.48 -17.87
N GLY A 319 -140.40 58.34 -18.16
CA GLY A 319 -140.63 59.68 -18.71
C GLY A 319 -141.30 59.65 -20.09
N LEU A 320 -140.84 58.77 -20.98
CA LEU A 320 -141.48 58.54 -22.27
C LEU A 320 -142.91 58.01 -22.09
N GLY A 321 -143.14 57.10 -21.15
CA GLY A 321 -144.48 56.59 -20.86
C GLY A 321 -145.46 57.69 -20.44
N ILE A 322 -145.04 58.60 -19.55
CA ILE A 322 -145.86 59.73 -19.11
C ILE A 322 -146.14 60.70 -20.27
N TRP A 323 -145.13 60.99 -21.10
CA TRP A 323 -145.26 61.88 -22.25
C TRP A 323 -146.28 61.35 -23.28
N ILE A 324 -146.27 60.03 -23.50
CA ILE A 324 -147.22 59.35 -24.40
C ILE A 324 -148.65 59.45 -23.87
N LEU A 325 -148.88 59.24 -22.56
CA LEU A 325 -150.23 59.29 -21.99
C LEU A 325 -150.83 60.70 -21.97
N HIS A 326 -150.03 61.75 -21.72
CA HIS A 326 -150.55 63.10 -21.57
C HIS A 326 -150.94 63.76 -22.91
N THR A 327 -150.40 63.25 -24.02
CA THR A 327 -150.61 63.80 -25.36
C THR A 327 -151.34 62.79 -26.24
N ILE A 328 -152.64 62.57 -25.98
CA ILE A 328 -153.48 61.71 -26.84
C ILE A 328 -153.80 62.49 -28.13
N PRO A 329 -153.22 62.13 -29.29
CA PRO A 329 -153.59 62.72 -30.56
C PRO A 329 -154.79 61.97 -31.13
N ASN A 330 -155.65 62.64 -31.90
CA ASN A 330 -156.80 62.02 -32.55
C ASN A 330 -156.43 61.05 -33.70
N ASP A 331 -155.14 60.81 -33.92
CA ASP A 331 -154.62 59.95 -34.98
C ASP A 331 -153.93 58.71 -34.36
N ILE A 332 -154.55 57.55 -34.60
CA ILE A 332 -154.12 56.24 -34.08
C ILE A 332 -152.71 55.88 -34.59
N GLY A 333 -152.34 56.32 -35.80
CA GLY A 333 -151.02 56.04 -36.37
C GLY A 333 -149.88 56.66 -35.56
N ILE A 334 -150.09 57.87 -35.04
CA ILE A 334 -149.09 58.59 -34.24
C ILE A 334 -148.95 57.96 -32.84
N LEU A 335 -150.04 57.42 -32.27
CA LEU A 335 -150.02 56.80 -30.96
C LEU A 335 -149.25 55.47 -30.96
N ILE A 336 -149.44 54.64 -32.01
CA ILE A 336 -148.71 53.38 -32.18
C ILE A 336 -147.22 53.62 -32.41
N ALA A 337 -146.86 54.62 -33.23
CA ALA A 337 -145.47 54.99 -33.48
C ALA A 337 -144.74 55.43 -32.19
N ARG A 338 -145.46 56.03 -31.23
CA ARG A 338 -144.90 56.42 -29.94
C ARG A 338 -144.77 55.25 -28.96
N ILE A 339 -145.72 54.32 -28.91
CA ILE A 339 -145.64 53.14 -28.02
C ILE A 339 -144.49 52.21 -28.45
N SER A 340 -144.19 52.10 -29.76
CA SER A 340 -143.09 51.26 -30.24
C SER A 340 -141.69 51.77 -29.85
N LEU A 341 -141.57 52.98 -29.28
CA LEU A 341 -140.33 53.58 -28.81
C LEU A 341 -139.92 53.13 -27.39
N LEU A 342 -140.83 52.60 -26.58
CA LEU A 342 -140.57 52.15 -25.20
C LEU A 342 -139.61 50.94 -25.06
N PRO A 343 -139.56 49.95 -25.98
CA PRO A 343 -138.64 48.82 -25.87
C PRO A 343 -137.15 49.19 -25.92
N LEU A 344 -136.79 50.30 -26.59
CA LEU A 344 -135.41 50.73 -26.77
C LEU A 344 -134.67 50.98 -25.44
N PRO A 345 -135.19 51.82 -24.52
CA PRO A 345 -134.54 52.01 -23.22
C PRO A 345 -134.58 50.76 -22.33
N ILE A 346 -135.55 49.86 -22.47
CA ILE A 346 -135.60 48.58 -21.73
C ILE A 346 -134.44 47.66 -22.14
N ILE A 347 -134.18 47.53 -23.45
CA ILE A 347 -133.04 46.76 -23.96
C ILE A 347 -131.71 47.38 -23.48
N GLY A 348 -131.62 48.71 -23.45
CA GLY A 348 -130.48 49.43 -22.90
C GLY A 348 -130.21 49.07 -21.43
N ALA A 349 -131.25 49.00 -20.60
CA ALA A 349 -131.12 48.60 -19.20
C ALA A 349 -130.66 47.14 -19.04
N ILE A 350 -131.19 46.21 -19.84
CA ILE A 350 -130.79 44.78 -19.83
C ILE A 350 -129.33 44.61 -20.24
N PHE A 351 -128.88 45.34 -21.27
CA PHE A 351 -127.49 45.30 -21.71
C PHE A 351 -126.54 45.75 -20.59
N CYS A 352 -126.88 46.83 -19.88
CA CYS A 352 -126.08 47.32 -18.75
C CYS A 352 -126.00 46.29 -17.61
N ALA A 353 -127.10 45.60 -17.28
CA ALA A 353 -127.11 44.56 -16.25
C ALA A 353 -126.26 43.31 -16.62
N ASN A 354 -126.26 42.91 -17.89
CA ASN A 354 -125.43 41.80 -18.36
C ASN A 354 -123.92 42.14 -18.34
N GLN A 355 -123.55 43.37 -18.69
CA GLN A 355 -122.14 43.81 -18.62
C GLN A 355 -121.64 43.91 -17.19
N TYR A 356 -122.47 44.39 -16.27
CA TYR A 356 -122.17 44.41 -14.85
C TYR A 356 -121.84 43.01 -14.31
N THR A 357 -122.66 42.01 -14.65
CA THR A 357 -122.47 40.63 -14.18
C THR A 357 -121.18 40.02 -14.74
N LYS A 358 -120.84 40.29 -16.01
CA LYS A 358 -119.57 39.85 -16.60
C LYS A 358 -118.36 40.46 -15.89
N GLN A 359 -118.37 41.76 -15.61
CA GLN A 359 -117.26 42.41 -14.91
C GLN A 359 -117.08 41.87 -13.49
N LYS A 360 -118.18 41.65 -12.75
CA LYS A 360 -118.11 41.09 -11.40
C LYS A 360 -117.45 39.71 -11.36
N ASN A 361 -117.81 38.82 -12.30
CA ASN A 361 -117.23 37.48 -12.36
C ASN A 361 -115.72 37.50 -12.65
N ILE A 362 -115.26 38.43 -13.49
CA ILE A 362 -113.82 38.60 -13.79
C ILE A 362 -113.05 39.06 -12.54
N ILE A 363 -113.60 40.01 -11.78
CA ILE A 363 -112.99 40.52 -10.54
C ILE A 363 -112.85 39.39 -9.50
N GLU A 364 -113.92 38.62 -9.28
CA GLU A 364 -113.90 37.49 -8.34
C GLU A 364 -112.86 36.42 -8.72
N ASP A 365 -112.66 36.16 -10.01
CA ASP A 365 -111.68 35.20 -10.50
C ASP A 365 -110.22 35.66 -10.29
N TYR A 366 -109.93 36.94 -10.57
CA TYR A 366 -108.60 37.51 -10.30
C TYR A 366 -108.29 37.57 -8.81
N ALA A 367 -109.28 37.89 -7.96
CA ALA A 367 -109.12 37.86 -6.51
C ALA A 367 -108.75 36.45 -6.01
N TYR A 368 -109.45 35.43 -6.50
CA TYR A 368 -109.17 34.03 -6.16
C TYR A 368 -107.75 33.61 -6.57
N LYS A 369 -107.34 33.91 -7.82
CA LYS A 369 -106.00 33.58 -8.33
C LYS A 369 -104.87 34.30 -7.60
N MET A 370 -105.08 35.57 -7.21
CA MET A 370 -104.12 36.32 -6.41
C MET A 370 -103.87 35.65 -5.06
N VAL A 371 -104.93 35.28 -4.34
CA VAL A 371 -104.81 34.63 -3.02
C VAL A 371 -104.14 33.26 -3.15
N LEU A 372 -104.48 32.51 -4.19
CA LEU A 372 -103.87 31.21 -4.47
C LEU A 372 -102.37 31.37 -4.77
N ALA A 373 -101.97 32.32 -5.62
CA ALA A 373 -100.56 32.59 -5.91
C ALA A 373 -99.75 33.04 -4.68
N LYS A 374 -100.31 33.88 -3.80
CA LYS A 374 -99.64 34.29 -2.54
C LYS A 374 -99.45 33.11 -1.57
N SER A 375 -100.38 32.17 -1.55
CA SER A 375 -100.37 31.05 -0.61
C SER A 375 -99.57 29.82 -1.09
N ILE A 376 -99.36 29.65 -2.41
CA ILE A 376 -98.54 28.55 -2.98
C ILE A 376 -97.19 28.43 -2.27
N VAL A 377 -96.52 29.54 -2.01
CA VAL A 377 -95.14 29.52 -1.50
C VAL A 377 -95.10 29.15 -0.03
N GLY A 378 -96.00 29.72 0.78
CA GLY A 378 -96.12 29.38 2.21
C GLY A 378 -96.50 27.92 2.46
N PHE A 379 -97.42 27.36 1.66
CA PHE A 379 -97.78 25.95 1.76
C PHE A 379 -96.73 25.01 1.15
N SER A 380 -96.04 25.42 0.08
CA SER A 380 -94.96 24.64 -0.53
C SER A 380 -93.79 24.38 0.43
N GLU A 381 -93.43 25.37 1.26
CA GLU A 381 -92.39 25.22 2.28
C GLU A 381 -92.81 24.30 3.43
N GLN A 382 -94.08 24.34 3.85
CA GLN A 382 -94.60 23.45 4.88
C GLN A 382 -94.69 22.00 4.40
N LEU A 383 -95.16 21.78 3.17
CA LEU A 383 -95.27 20.43 2.57
C LEU A 383 -93.89 19.81 2.30
N LYS A 384 -92.89 20.59 1.91
CA LYS A 384 -91.51 20.10 1.70
C LYS A 384 -90.77 19.77 3.00
N LYS A 385 -91.10 20.45 4.11
CA LYS A 385 -90.51 20.17 5.43
C LYS A 385 -91.13 18.97 6.15
N ASN A 386 -92.41 18.68 5.89
CA ASN A 386 -93.19 17.68 6.63
C ASN A 386 -93.69 16.48 5.78
N GLY A 387 -93.31 16.38 4.51
CA GLY A 387 -93.79 15.33 3.59
C GLY A 387 -93.05 13.99 3.69
N THR A 388 -93.72 12.90 3.30
CA THR A 388 -93.17 11.54 3.17
C THR A 388 -92.18 11.44 1.98
N GLU A 389 -91.28 10.44 2.01
CA GLU A 389 -90.06 10.35 1.18
C GLU A 389 -90.21 10.61 -0.33
N ASN A 390 -91.40 10.39 -0.92
CA ASN A 390 -91.62 10.61 -2.36
C ASN A 390 -92.12 12.03 -2.72
N ASN A 391 -92.40 12.92 -1.76
CA ASN A 391 -92.92 14.28 -2.01
C ASN A 391 -94.15 14.33 -2.94
N GLU A 392 -94.93 13.25 -3.03
CA GLU A 392 -96.09 13.15 -3.93
C GLU A 392 -97.15 14.20 -3.62
N GLU A 393 -97.38 14.50 -2.33
CA GLU A 393 -98.32 15.53 -1.88
C GLU A 393 -97.87 16.95 -2.27
N TYR A 394 -96.57 17.24 -2.17
CA TYR A 394 -96.00 18.51 -2.62
C TYR A 394 -96.15 18.68 -4.13
N ILE A 395 -95.85 17.64 -4.91
CA ILE A 395 -95.97 17.66 -6.37
C ILE A 395 -97.44 17.79 -6.78
N HIS A 396 -98.34 17.05 -6.13
CA HIS A 396 -99.78 17.11 -6.40
C HIS A 396 -100.37 18.48 -6.09
N TYR A 397 -99.98 19.09 -4.96
CA TYR A 397 -100.41 20.43 -4.58
C TYR A 397 -99.95 21.49 -5.59
N ILE A 398 -98.66 21.52 -5.94
CA ILE A 398 -98.12 22.48 -6.91
C ILE A 398 -98.77 22.31 -8.28
N LYS A 399 -98.98 21.07 -8.74
CA LYS A 399 -99.63 20.79 -10.03
C LYS A 399 -101.08 21.28 -10.04
N THR A 400 -101.85 20.98 -8.99
CA THR A 400 -103.25 21.39 -8.88
C THR A 400 -103.38 22.91 -8.80
N ALA A 401 -102.50 23.58 -8.05
CA ALA A 401 -102.47 25.03 -7.92
C ALA A 401 -102.14 25.73 -9.25
N LEU A 402 -101.18 25.19 -10.01
CA LEU A 402 -100.86 25.69 -11.36
C LEU A 402 -102.01 25.45 -12.34
N GLU A 403 -102.64 24.27 -12.32
CA GLU A 403 -103.79 23.96 -13.17
C GLU A 403 -104.98 24.91 -12.91
N GLU A 404 -105.24 25.31 -11.67
CA GLU A 404 -106.29 26.30 -11.35
C GLU A 404 -105.92 27.73 -11.79
N ILE A 405 -104.67 28.15 -11.65
CA ILE A 405 -104.21 29.48 -12.09
C ILE A 405 -104.39 29.67 -13.61
N HIS A 406 -104.24 28.59 -14.40
CA HIS A 406 -104.31 28.64 -15.85
C HIS A 406 -105.72 28.54 -16.45
N LYS A 407 -106.80 28.45 -15.66
CA LYS A 407 -108.19 28.37 -16.19
C LYS A 407 -108.72 29.73 -16.65
N ASP A 408 -109.60 29.74 -17.65
CA ASP A 408 -110.18 30.96 -18.25
C ASP A 408 -111.16 31.70 -17.29
N PRO A 409 -110.98 33.02 -17.05
CA PRO A 409 -111.84 33.83 -16.17
C PRO A 409 -113.30 33.97 -16.63
N LEU A 410 -113.64 33.72 -17.89
CA LEU A 410 -115.00 33.88 -18.44
C LEU A 410 -115.81 32.57 -18.55
N ARG A 411 -115.41 31.51 -17.82
CA ARG A 411 -116.10 30.22 -17.87
C ARG A 411 -117.54 30.30 -17.33
N ASN A 412 -118.49 29.72 -18.05
CA ASN A 412 -119.84 29.46 -17.54
C ASN A 412 -119.76 28.57 -16.29
N ARG A 413 -120.04 29.15 -15.11
CA ARG A 413 -120.21 28.42 -13.86
C ARG A 413 -121.65 27.87 -13.81
N THR A 414 -121.93 26.86 -14.62
CA THR A 414 -123.19 26.09 -14.56
C THR A 414 -122.91 24.62 -14.28
N LYS A 415 -123.78 24.04 -13.42
CA LYS A 415 -123.71 22.79 -12.63
C LYS A 415 -123.23 23.12 -11.19
N THR A 416 -124.12 23.31 -10.20
CA THR A 416 -125.27 22.47 -9.83
C THR A 416 -126.35 23.27 -9.06
N SER A 417 -127.63 22.91 -9.29
CA SER A 417 -128.85 23.18 -8.47
C SER A 417 -129.74 24.42 -8.77
N LYS A 418 -130.86 24.10 -9.45
CA LYS A 418 -132.28 24.51 -9.30
C LYS A 418 -132.71 25.99 -9.23
N GLU A 419 -133.46 26.36 -10.28
CA GLU A 419 -134.67 27.19 -10.34
C GLU A 419 -134.68 28.60 -9.69
N SER A 420 -134.72 29.62 -10.55
CA SER A 420 -135.81 30.60 -10.50
C SER A 420 -136.06 31.19 -11.89
N LYS A 421 -137.31 31.15 -12.33
CA LYS A 421 -137.78 31.72 -13.58
C LYS A 421 -137.61 33.25 -13.53
N SER A 422 -136.82 33.81 -14.43
CA SER A 422 -137.02 35.21 -14.83
C SER A 422 -136.63 35.41 -16.30
N VAL A 423 -137.69 35.68 -17.07
CA VAL A 423 -137.80 36.43 -18.34
C VAL A 423 -136.82 36.06 -19.48
N PRO A 424 -137.31 35.48 -20.59
CA PRO A 424 -136.48 35.05 -21.72
C PRO A 424 -135.88 36.24 -22.48
N SER A 425 -134.57 36.18 -22.68
CA SER A 425 -133.73 37.17 -23.36
C SER A 425 -133.57 36.85 -24.85
N ASN A 426 -134.68 36.71 -25.58
CA ASN A 426 -134.65 36.50 -27.02
C ASN A 426 -135.27 37.69 -27.76
N LEU A 427 -134.43 38.43 -28.51
CA LEU A 427 -134.83 39.53 -29.39
C LEU A 427 -135.83 39.09 -30.49
N SER A 428 -135.92 37.79 -30.78
CA SER A 428 -136.79 37.22 -31.81
C SER A 428 -138.28 37.25 -31.46
N GLU A 429 -138.65 37.19 -30.17
CA GLU A 429 -140.06 37.17 -29.74
C GLU A 429 -140.70 38.58 -29.75
N ILE A 430 -139.89 39.63 -29.63
CA ILE A 430 -140.35 41.03 -29.77
C ILE A 430 -140.65 41.35 -31.24
N GLY A 431 -139.89 40.76 -32.18
CA GLY A 431 -140.15 40.86 -33.61
C GLY A 431 -141.53 40.29 -33.98
N GLU A 432 -141.90 39.13 -33.43
CA GLU A 432 -143.21 38.51 -33.66
C GLU A 432 -144.38 39.31 -33.07
N LEU A 433 -144.17 40.01 -31.95
CA LEU A 433 -145.17 40.89 -31.32
C LEU A 433 -145.43 42.14 -32.18
N VAL A 434 -144.38 42.74 -32.74
CA VAL A 434 -144.49 43.87 -33.68
C VAL A 434 -145.10 43.42 -35.02
N GLU A 435 -144.80 42.21 -35.48
CA GLU A 435 -145.36 41.64 -36.71
C GLU A 435 -146.85 41.26 -36.58
N LYS A 436 -147.30 40.80 -35.40
CA LYS A 436 -148.72 40.56 -35.11
C LYS A 436 -149.54 41.85 -35.05
N ILE A 437 -148.99 42.91 -34.47
CA ILE A 437 -149.66 44.22 -34.41
C ILE A 437 -149.79 44.83 -35.82
N THR A 438 -148.77 44.68 -36.68
CA THR A 438 -148.83 45.17 -38.06
C THR A 438 -149.77 44.35 -38.97
N LYS A 439 -149.93 43.04 -38.74
CA LYS A 439 -150.88 42.19 -39.50
C LYS A 439 -152.36 42.42 -39.13
N LEU A 440 -152.68 42.84 -37.90
CA LEU A 440 -154.04 43.22 -37.49
C LEU A 440 -154.53 44.56 -38.09
N ILE A 441 -153.64 45.34 -38.71
CA ILE A 441 -153.95 46.64 -39.33
C ILE A 441 -154.26 46.52 -40.83
N LYS A 442 -154.13 45.33 -41.44
CA LYS A 442 -154.31 45.09 -42.90
C LYS A 442 -155.61 44.40 -43.31
N VAL A 443 -156.65 44.41 -42.47
CA VAL A 443 -158.00 43.95 -42.86
C VAL A 443 -159.02 45.03 -42.51
N GLU A 444 -159.03 46.08 -43.33
CA GLU A 444 -160.19 46.58 -44.11
C GLU A 444 -159.69 47.55 -45.20
#